data_AF-A0A7R9ZW10-F1
#
_entry.id   AF-A0A7R9ZW10-F1
#
_cell.length_a   1.000
_cell.length_b   1.000
_cell.length_c   1.000
_cell.angle_alpha   90.00
_cell.angle_beta   90.00
_cell.angle_gamma   90.00
#
_symmetry.space_group_name_H-M   'P 1'
#
loop_
_entity.id
_entity.type
_entity.pdbx_description
1 polymer ?
#
loop_
_entity_poly.entity_id
_entity_poly.type
_entity_poly.pdbx_seq_one_letter_code
_entity_poly.pdbx_strand_id
1 'polypeptide(L)'
;AFECVPALAALAADHVLRNNFQGTIHVVSMSSLSAQSKGDRWELPDGTCGLRADVIISELLDTDLIGEGLLPSLRHAMGTLAKPHVRCVPYAATVFAQVVHSPTLWDAQRPSRNAALNLPPAALTCPGLPSWHLHLAALLRTGLVIPLSAPAPVLTFDMHRLPPLGGWTCALTPM
;
A
#
# COMPACT_ATOMS: atom_id res chain seq x y z
N ALA A 1 -5.37 6.25 18.13
CA ALA A 1 -4.59 5.39 17.22
C ALA A 1 -5.35 4.09 17.04
N PHE A 2 -5.82 3.81 15.83
CA PHE A 2 -6.52 2.55 15.53
C PHE A 2 -5.49 1.47 15.21
N GLU A 3 -5.68 0.28 15.76
CA GLU A 3 -4.89 -0.93 15.50
C GLU A 3 -5.85 -2.13 15.49
N CYS A 4 -5.88 -2.88 14.38
CA CYS A 4 -6.85 -3.95 14.20
C CYS A 4 -6.41 -5.27 14.82
N VAL A 5 -5.11 -5.45 15.09
CA VAL A 5 -4.53 -6.63 15.73
C VAL A 5 -4.51 -6.43 17.25
N PRO A 6 -5.32 -7.16 18.05
CA PRO A 6 -5.46 -6.88 19.48
C PRO A 6 -4.15 -6.97 20.26
N ALA A 7 -3.27 -7.91 19.90
CA ALA A 7 -1.95 -8.04 20.53
C ALA A 7 -1.06 -6.82 20.29
N LEU A 8 -1.09 -6.24 19.09
CA LEU A 8 -0.33 -5.03 18.76
C LEU A 8 -0.94 -3.80 19.42
N ALA A 9 -2.28 -3.72 19.50
CA ALA A 9 -2.96 -2.63 20.19
C ALA A 9 -2.60 -2.61 21.69
N ALA A 10 -2.59 -3.78 22.34
CA ALA A 10 -2.20 -3.92 23.73
C ALA A 10 -0.73 -3.50 23.95
N LEU A 11 0.17 -3.93 23.07
CA LEU A 11 1.58 -3.54 23.11
C LEU A 11 1.74 -2.02 22.93
N ALA A 12 1.04 -1.43 21.96
CA ALA A 12 1.06 0.01 21.73
C ALA A 12 0.55 0.79 22.95
N ALA A 13 -0.50 0.32 23.62
CA ALA A 13 -1.02 0.95 24.84
C ALA A 13 0.01 0.92 25.99
N ASP A 14 0.73 -0.19 26.16
CA ASP A 14 1.84 -0.31 27.12
C ASP A 14 2.98 0.67 26.79
N HIS A 15 3.36 0.81 25.51
CA HIS A 15 4.34 1.81 25.10
C HIS A 15 3.87 3.25 25.34
N VAL A 16 2.60 3.57 25.09
CA VAL A 16 2.02 4.89 25.38
C VAL A 16 2.14 5.22 26.88
N LEU A 17 1.86 4.25 27.76
CA LEU A 17 2.00 4.40 29.21
C LEU A 17 3.46 4.60 29.63
N ARG A 18 4.38 3.76 29.15
CA ARG A 18 5.81 3.84 29.51
C ARG A 18 6.47 5.15 29.07
N ASN A 19 5.93 5.79 28.04
CA ASN A 19 6.42 7.06 27.52
C ASN A 19 5.61 8.28 28.03
N ASN A 20 4.74 8.09 29.03
CA ASN A 20 3.94 9.15 29.65
C ASN A 20 3.00 9.91 28.68
N PHE A 21 2.46 9.24 27.66
CA PHE A 21 1.54 9.83 26.68
C PHE A 21 0.07 9.42 26.86
N GLN A 22 -0.28 8.68 27.92
CA GLN A 22 -1.64 8.17 28.16
C GLN A 22 -2.71 9.28 28.26
N GLY A 23 -2.32 10.51 28.62
CA GLY A 23 -3.23 11.67 28.64
C GLY A 23 -3.50 12.30 27.26
N THR A 24 -2.76 11.87 26.24
CA THR A 24 -2.78 12.47 24.90
C THR A 24 -3.09 11.44 23.81
N ILE A 25 -2.59 10.22 23.93
CA ILE A 25 -2.75 9.15 22.95
C ILE A 25 -3.70 8.10 23.51
N HIS A 26 -4.85 7.94 22.86
CA HIS A 26 -5.77 6.83 23.11
C HIS A 26 -5.60 5.77 22.02
N VAL A 27 -5.29 4.53 22.42
CA VAL A 27 -5.18 3.38 21.52
C VAL A 27 -6.53 2.67 21.44
N VAL A 28 -6.99 2.40 20.23
CA VAL A 28 -8.26 1.76 19.90
C VAL A 28 -7.95 0.42 19.24
N SER A 29 -8.30 -0.68 19.92
CA SER A 29 -8.06 -2.06 19.45
C SER A 29 -9.17 -2.51 18.48
N MET A 30 -9.32 -1.80 17.36
CA MET A 30 -10.28 -2.13 16.31
C MET A 30 -9.81 -1.57 14.95
N SER A 31 -10.30 -2.16 13.86
CA SER A 31 -10.17 -1.55 12.54
C SER A 31 -10.87 -0.19 12.51
N SER A 32 -10.22 0.80 11.90
CA SER A 32 -10.81 2.12 11.64
C SER A 32 -12.07 2.03 10.79
N LEU A 33 -12.15 1.02 9.90
CA LEU A 33 -13.29 0.77 9.01
C LEU A 33 -14.59 0.42 9.76
N SER A 34 -14.49 -0.02 11.02
CA SER A 34 -15.66 -0.32 11.86
C SER A 34 -16.37 0.93 12.39
N ALA A 35 -15.74 2.11 12.30
CA ALA A 35 -16.32 3.34 12.79
C ALA A 35 -17.42 3.85 11.86
N GLN A 36 -18.42 4.51 12.46
CA GLN A 36 -19.49 5.19 11.76
C GLN A 36 -19.51 6.68 12.10
N SER A 37 -19.94 7.49 11.14
CA SER A 37 -20.04 8.94 11.33
C SER A 37 -21.29 9.29 12.13
N LYS A 38 -21.14 10.13 13.14
CA LYS A 38 -22.23 10.67 13.97
C LYS A 38 -22.04 12.17 14.18
N GLY A 39 -22.42 12.95 13.17
CA GLY A 39 -22.21 14.40 13.16
C GLY A 39 -20.73 14.78 13.13
N ASP A 40 -20.28 15.54 14.13
CA ASP A 40 -18.88 15.96 14.32
C ASP A 40 -18.00 14.87 14.97
N ARG A 41 -18.59 13.71 15.27
CA ARG A 41 -17.96 12.57 15.92
C ARG A 41 -17.98 11.32 15.06
N TRP A 42 -17.20 10.34 15.47
CA TRP A 42 -17.31 8.95 15.04
C TRP A 42 -17.60 8.06 16.25
N GLU A 43 -18.24 6.92 16.00
CA GLU A 43 -18.60 5.93 17.01
C GLU A 43 -18.31 4.52 16.49
N LEU A 44 -17.84 3.64 17.38
CA LEU A 44 -17.59 2.23 17.13
C LEU A 44 -18.74 1.36 17.67
N PRO A 45 -18.85 0.10 17.23
CA PRO A 45 -19.91 -0.82 17.69
C PRO A 45 -19.92 -1.08 19.21
N ASP A 46 -18.79 -0.91 19.89
CA ASP A 46 -18.66 -1.06 21.34
C ASP A 46 -18.98 0.22 22.14
N GLY A 47 -19.42 1.29 21.45
CA GLY A 47 -19.72 2.59 22.03
C GLY A 47 -18.51 3.51 22.19
N THR A 48 -17.29 3.06 21.87
CA THR A 48 -16.11 3.92 21.83
C THR A 48 -16.31 5.02 20.78
N CYS A 49 -16.08 6.28 21.13
CA CYS A 49 -16.30 7.40 20.23
C CYS A 49 -15.20 8.46 20.33
N GLY A 50 -15.12 9.31 19.31
CA GLY A 50 -14.16 10.41 19.29
C GLY A 50 -14.57 11.53 18.35
N LEU A 51 -13.88 12.67 18.47
CA LEU A 51 -14.04 13.78 17.54
C LEU A 51 -13.39 13.43 16.20
N ARG A 52 -13.93 14.01 15.12
CA ARG A 52 -13.29 13.96 13.81
C ARG A 52 -11.92 14.65 13.84
N ALA A 53 -10.92 14.04 13.22
CA ALA A 53 -9.54 14.48 13.22
C ALA A 53 -9.23 15.59 12.18
N ASP A 54 -8.28 16.46 12.51
CA ASP A 54 -7.71 17.46 11.60
C ASP A 54 -6.56 16.90 10.76
N VAL A 55 -5.93 15.81 11.22
CA VAL A 55 -4.81 15.14 10.57
C VAL A 55 -5.01 13.63 10.59
N ILE A 56 -4.80 12.97 9.44
CA ILE A 56 -4.68 11.52 9.32
C ILE A 56 -3.19 11.19 9.17
N ILE A 57 -2.72 10.24 9.98
CA ILE A 57 -1.37 9.68 9.88
C ILE A 57 -1.55 8.19 9.65
N SER A 58 -0.98 7.66 8.56
CA SER A 58 -1.08 6.24 8.22
C SER A 58 0.23 5.69 7.66
N GLU A 59 0.62 4.53 8.16
CA GLU A 59 1.68 3.68 7.63
C GLU A 59 1.01 2.34 7.26
N LEU A 60 0.32 2.33 6.14
CA LEU A 60 -0.38 1.16 5.56
C LEU A 60 0.21 0.86 4.16
N LEU A 61 1.52 1.06 4.04
CA LEU A 61 2.25 1.04 2.79
C LEU A 61 3.06 -0.25 2.72
N ASP A 62 2.83 -1.03 1.68
CA ASP A 62 3.65 -2.20 1.38
C ASP A 62 4.63 -1.91 0.23
N THR A 63 5.31 -2.95 -0.27
CA THR A 63 6.24 -2.81 -1.41
C THR A 63 5.54 -2.34 -2.68
N ASP A 64 4.26 -2.69 -2.85
CA ASP A 64 3.42 -2.23 -3.97
C ASP A 64 2.67 -0.93 -3.67
N LEU A 65 3.00 -0.26 -2.56
CA LEU A 65 2.40 0.96 -2.01
C LEU A 65 0.94 0.83 -1.53
N ILE A 66 0.09 0.12 -2.27
CA ILE A 66 -1.37 0.08 -2.05
C ILE A 66 -1.91 -1.32 -1.68
N GLY A 67 -1.04 -2.33 -1.58
CA GLY A 67 -1.42 -3.73 -1.39
C GLY A 67 -2.03 -4.03 -0.02
N GLU A 68 -1.77 -3.19 0.98
CA GLU A 68 -2.31 -3.31 2.34
C GLU A 68 -3.61 -2.50 2.59
N GLY A 69 -4.29 -2.11 1.51
CA GLY A 69 -5.61 -1.46 1.63
C GLY A 69 -5.54 0.01 2.04
N LEU A 70 -4.45 0.70 1.71
CA LEU A 70 -4.29 2.15 1.92
C LEU A 70 -5.48 2.96 1.39
N LEU A 71 -5.85 2.74 0.12
CA LEU A 71 -6.89 3.52 -0.57
C LEU A 71 -8.28 3.40 0.07
N PRO A 72 -8.83 2.20 0.33
CA PRO A 72 -10.12 2.10 1.02
C PRO A 72 -10.07 2.66 2.44
N SER A 73 -8.98 2.44 3.18
CA SER A 73 -8.79 2.95 4.55
C SER A 73 -8.76 4.48 4.61
N LEU A 74 -7.98 5.13 3.75
CA LEU A 74 -7.94 6.60 3.69
C LEU A 74 -9.29 7.18 3.23
N ARG A 75 -9.96 6.55 2.26
CA ARG A 75 -11.28 7.01 1.78
C ARG A 75 -12.32 6.96 2.90
N HIS A 76 -12.36 5.87 3.66
CA HIS A 76 -13.24 5.76 4.83
C HIS A 76 -12.86 6.80 5.89
N ALA A 77 -11.57 6.94 6.23
CA ALA A 77 -11.11 7.88 7.23
C ALA A 77 -11.50 9.34 6.89
N MET A 78 -11.36 9.75 5.63
CA MET A 78 -11.75 11.09 5.18
C MET A 78 -13.27 11.32 5.26
N GLY A 79 -14.09 10.31 4.98
CA GLY A 79 -15.55 10.41 5.07
C GLY A 79 -16.10 10.37 6.50
N THR A 80 -15.48 9.54 7.33
CA THR A 80 -16.02 9.12 8.64
C THR A 80 -15.28 9.73 9.82
N LEU A 81 -13.94 9.68 9.78
CA LEU A 81 -13.08 9.92 10.94
C LEU A 81 -12.48 11.32 10.95
N ALA A 82 -12.55 12.06 9.84
CA ALA A 82 -11.85 13.33 9.68
C ALA A 82 -12.80 14.49 9.37
N LYS A 83 -12.32 15.70 9.67
CA LYS A 83 -13.00 16.95 9.32
C LYS A 83 -12.81 17.26 7.82
N PRO A 84 -13.63 18.14 7.23
CA PRO A 84 -13.33 18.72 5.92
C PRO A 84 -11.92 19.34 5.91
N HIS A 85 -11.20 19.22 4.79
CA HIS A 85 -9.83 19.74 4.62
C HIS A 85 -8.77 19.12 5.54
N VAL A 86 -8.99 17.89 6.01
CA VAL A 86 -8.00 17.09 6.74
C VAL A 86 -6.63 17.10 6.04
N ARG A 87 -5.54 17.06 6.81
CA ARG A 87 -4.16 16.85 6.32
C ARG A 87 -3.68 15.41 6.51
N CYS A 88 -2.91 14.87 5.59
CA CYS A 88 -2.51 13.47 5.53
C CYS A 88 -1.00 13.40 5.61
N VAL A 89 -0.51 12.44 6.39
CA VAL A 89 0.90 12.09 6.48
C VAL A 89 1.01 10.59 6.18
N PRO A 90 1.65 10.19 5.06
CA PRO A 90 2.31 11.06 4.06
C PRO A 90 1.31 11.92 3.25
N TYR A 91 1.79 13.03 2.69
CA TYR A 91 0.98 13.93 1.85
C TYR A 91 0.73 13.33 0.46
N ALA A 92 1.76 12.71 -0.12
CA ALA A 92 1.72 12.08 -1.43
C ALA A 92 2.74 10.95 -1.52
N ALA A 93 2.56 10.05 -2.49
CA ALA A 93 3.53 9.01 -2.83
C ALA A 93 3.60 8.81 -4.34
N THR A 94 4.80 8.52 -4.87
CA THR A 94 5.02 8.27 -6.30
C THR A 94 5.68 6.92 -6.49
N VAL A 95 5.07 6.07 -7.32
CA VAL A 95 5.64 4.80 -7.79
C VAL A 95 6.47 5.09 -9.03
N PHE A 96 7.68 4.53 -9.07
CA PHE A 96 8.58 4.60 -10.22
C PHE A 96 8.73 3.22 -10.86
N ALA A 97 8.88 3.19 -12.18
CA ALA A 97 9.22 1.99 -12.93
C ALA A 97 10.52 2.20 -13.72
N GLN A 98 11.24 1.11 -13.96
CA GLN A 98 12.48 1.11 -14.72
C GLN A 98 12.57 -0.17 -15.54
N VAL A 99 12.92 -0.05 -16.83
CA VAL A 99 13.16 -1.21 -17.69
C VAL A 99 14.56 -1.74 -17.39
N VAL A 100 14.67 -3.06 -17.22
CA VAL A 100 15.93 -3.74 -16.90
C VAL A 100 16.14 -4.96 -17.80
N HIS A 101 17.40 -5.31 -18.00
CA HIS A 101 17.82 -6.59 -18.58
C HIS A 101 18.26 -7.53 -17.46
N SER A 102 17.69 -8.73 -17.42
CA SER A 102 18.11 -9.79 -16.51
C SER A 102 17.68 -11.15 -17.08
N PRO A 103 18.59 -11.92 -17.70
CA PRO A 103 18.27 -13.28 -18.14
C PRO A 103 17.79 -14.15 -16.98
N THR A 104 18.40 -14.00 -15.79
CA THR A 104 18.01 -14.74 -14.59
C THR A 104 16.56 -14.48 -14.17
N LEU A 105 16.13 -13.21 -14.05
CA LEU A 105 14.74 -12.91 -13.69
C LEU A 105 13.77 -13.29 -14.81
N TRP A 106 14.18 -13.12 -16.07
CA TRP A 106 13.38 -13.48 -17.24
C TRP A 106 13.10 -14.98 -17.31
N ASP A 107 14.14 -15.79 -17.12
CA ASP A 107 14.03 -17.26 -17.13
C ASP A 107 13.26 -17.77 -15.91
N ALA A 108 13.33 -17.08 -14.77
CA ALA A 108 12.59 -17.48 -13.58
C ALA A 108 11.06 -17.33 -13.70
N GLN A 109 10.58 -16.51 -14.63
CA GLN A 109 9.15 -16.34 -14.91
C GLN A 109 8.64 -17.19 -16.08
N ARG A 110 9.52 -17.93 -16.76
CA ARG A 110 9.17 -18.68 -17.97
C ARG A 110 9.58 -20.14 -17.83
N PRO A 111 8.85 -21.07 -18.45
CA PRO A 111 9.31 -22.45 -18.50
C PRO A 111 10.66 -22.51 -19.23
N SER A 112 11.61 -23.25 -18.65
CA SER A 112 12.89 -23.52 -19.32
C SER A 112 12.64 -24.13 -20.69
N ARG A 113 13.20 -23.53 -21.74
CA ARG A 113 13.22 -24.11 -23.09
C ARG A 113 14.27 -25.23 -23.16
N ASN A 114 14.00 -26.33 -22.48
CA ASN A 114 14.76 -27.56 -22.66
C ASN A 114 14.22 -28.29 -23.89
N ALA A 115 15.09 -28.61 -24.86
CA ALA A 115 14.72 -29.31 -26.10
C ALA A 115 14.03 -30.66 -25.86
N ALA A 116 14.18 -31.26 -24.67
CA ALA A 116 13.51 -32.50 -24.29
C ALA A 116 12.05 -32.31 -23.78
N LEU A 117 11.60 -31.07 -23.55
CA LEU A 117 10.26 -30.78 -23.05
C LEU A 117 9.40 -30.10 -24.13
N ASN A 118 8.38 -30.79 -24.61
CA ASN A 118 7.37 -30.21 -25.49
C ASN A 118 6.41 -29.34 -24.67
N LEU A 119 6.66 -28.03 -24.64
CA LEU A 119 5.77 -27.07 -24.00
C LEU A 119 4.55 -26.79 -24.89
N PRO A 120 3.32 -26.77 -24.33
CA PRO A 120 2.15 -26.37 -25.11
C PRO A 120 2.28 -24.90 -25.54
N PRO A 121 1.77 -24.50 -26.73
CA PRO A 121 1.88 -23.13 -27.22
C PRO A 121 1.39 -22.07 -26.22
N ALA A 122 0.33 -22.38 -25.45
CA ALA A 122 -0.21 -21.49 -24.42
C ALA A 122 0.80 -21.17 -23.30
N ALA A 123 1.74 -22.08 -22.98
CA ALA A 123 2.78 -21.83 -21.98
C ALA A 123 3.83 -20.84 -22.49
N LEU A 124 4.02 -20.71 -23.80
CA LEU A 124 4.97 -19.77 -24.42
C LEU A 124 4.42 -18.34 -24.46
N THR A 125 3.09 -18.20 -24.50
CA THR A 125 2.38 -16.91 -24.49
C THR A 125 1.87 -16.51 -23.11
N CYS A 126 2.15 -17.32 -22.08
CA CYS A 126 1.74 -17.00 -20.71
C CYS A 126 2.43 -15.70 -20.25
N PRO A 127 1.67 -14.72 -19.71
CA PRO A 127 2.25 -13.48 -19.19
C PRO A 127 3.10 -13.70 -17.93
N GLY A 128 2.99 -14.87 -17.29
CA GLY A 128 3.69 -15.21 -16.05
C GLY A 128 2.93 -14.78 -14.81
N LEU A 129 3.63 -14.75 -13.67
CA LEU A 129 3.10 -14.24 -12.41
C LEU A 129 2.98 -12.70 -12.47
N PRO A 130 1.96 -12.10 -11.84
CA PRO A 130 1.67 -10.67 -11.98
C PRO A 130 2.72 -9.75 -11.34
N SER A 131 3.35 -10.17 -10.24
CA SER A 131 4.40 -9.39 -9.55
C SER A 131 5.35 -10.30 -8.77
N TRP A 132 6.59 -9.82 -8.58
CA TRP A 132 7.64 -10.45 -7.78
C TRP A 132 8.24 -9.42 -6.82
N HIS A 133 8.33 -9.75 -5.54
CA HIS A 133 8.91 -8.87 -4.53
C HIS A 133 10.33 -9.34 -4.21
N LEU A 134 11.32 -8.49 -4.44
CA LEU A 134 12.72 -8.87 -4.32
C LEU A 134 13.60 -7.68 -3.88
N HIS A 135 14.67 -7.98 -3.17
CA HIS A 135 15.68 -6.99 -2.80
C HIS A 135 16.59 -6.65 -3.99
N LEU A 136 16.14 -5.72 -4.83
CA LEU A 136 16.78 -5.37 -6.12
C LEU A 136 18.24 -4.94 -5.99
N ALA A 137 18.59 -4.24 -4.90
CA ALA A 137 19.94 -3.72 -4.68
C ALA A 137 21.03 -4.80 -4.72
N ALA A 138 20.74 -6.01 -4.26
CA ALA A 138 21.70 -7.11 -4.30
C ALA A 138 21.97 -7.57 -5.74
N LEU A 139 20.92 -7.66 -6.57
CA LEU A 139 21.03 -8.10 -7.97
C LEU A 139 21.71 -7.06 -8.86
N LEU A 140 21.52 -5.77 -8.56
CA LEU A 140 22.24 -4.69 -9.22
C LEU A 140 23.75 -4.78 -8.94
N ARG A 141 24.14 -5.02 -7.69
CA ARG A 141 25.56 -5.13 -7.30
C ARG A 141 26.28 -6.31 -7.95
N THR A 142 25.58 -7.42 -8.19
CA THR A 142 26.16 -8.61 -8.82
C THR A 142 26.15 -8.54 -10.35
N GLY A 143 25.51 -7.52 -10.94
CA GLY A 143 25.33 -7.42 -12.39
C GLY A 143 24.29 -8.39 -12.96
N LEU A 144 23.51 -9.07 -12.10
CA LEU A 144 22.40 -9.93 -12.53
C LEU A 144 21.20 -9.14 -13.05
N VAL A 145 21.09 -7.86 -12.67
CA VAL A 145 20.13 -6.91 -13.21
C VAL A 145 20.89 -5.70 -13.76
N ILE A 146 20.65 -5.37 -15.01
CA ILE A 146 21.28 -4.25 -15.72
C ILE A 146 20.18 -3.26 -16.12
N PRO A 147 20.18 -2.03 -15.59
CA PRO A 147 19.23 -1.01 -16.02
C PRO A 147 19.35 -0.68 -17.50
N LEU A 148 18.21 -0.63 -18.21
CA LEU A 148 18.14 -0.22 -19.62
C LEU A 148 17.52 1.17 -19.81
N SER A 149 16.80 1.67 -18.81
CA SER A 149 16.21 3.01 -18.81
C SER A 149 16.59 3.77 -17.54
N ALA A 150 16.37 5.08 -17.53
CA ALA A 150 16.22 5.82 -16.28
C ALA A 150 14.92 5.39 -15.57
N PRO A 151 14.83 5.49 -14.23
CA PRO A 151 13.56 5.39 -13.53
C PRO A 151 12.59 6.48 -13.99
N ALA A 152 11.35 6.12 -14.26
CA ALA A 152 10.28 7.03 -14.65
C ALA A 152 9.12 6.94 -13.67
N PRO A 153 8.51 8.07 -13.24
CA PRO A 153 7.32 8.04 -12.42
C PRO A 153 6.15 7.45 -13.22
N VAL A 154 5.42 6.50 -12.63
CA VAL A 154 4.27 5.84 -13.29
C VAL A 154 2.95 6.16 -12.63
N LEU A 155 2.91 6.28 -11.30
CA LEU A 155 1.71 6.61 -10.54
C LEU A 155 2.07 7.60 -9.44
N THR A 156 1.25 8.63 -9.27
CA THR A 156 1.36 9.56 -8.13
C THR A 156 0.02 9.64 -7.44
N PHE A 157 0.04 9.42 -6.13
CA PHE A 157 -1.11 9.48 -5.25
C PHE A 157 -1.02 10.73 -4.39
N ASP A 158 -2.00 11.62 -4.51
CA ASP A 158 -2.28 12.67 -3.52
C ASP A 158 -3.16 12.03 -2.43
N MET A 159 -2.64 11.91 -1.20
CA MET A 159 -3.34 11.25 -0.10
C MET A 159 -4.56 12.05 0.40
N HIS A 160 -4.75 13.28 -0.09
CA HIS A 160 -5.98 14.08 0.05
C HIS A 160 -6.99 13.89 -1.06
N ARG A 161 -6.53 13.46 -2.23
CA ARG A 161 -7.33 13.39 -3.45
C ARG A 161 -7.13 12.03 -4.08
N LEU A 162 -7.71 11.03 -3.43
CA LEU A 162 -7.65 9.65 -3.87
C LEU A 162 -8.37 9.44 -5.20
N PRO A 163 -7.94 8.47 -6.02
CA PRO A 163 -8.64 8.09 -7.24
C PRO A 163 -10.10 7.64 -6.95
N PRO A 164 -11.00 7.77 -7.95
CA PRO A 164 -12.38 7.32 -7.81
C PRO A 164 -12.48 5.80 -7.64
N LEU A 165 -13.61 5.31 -7.09
CA LEU A 165 -13.82 3.87 -6.82
C LEU A 165 -13.77 2.98 -8.07
N GLY A 166 -14.12 3.52 -9.25
CA GLY A 166 -14.02 2.81 -10.53
C GLY A 166 -12.62 2.82 -11.17
N GLY A 167 -11.64 3.47 -10.53
CA GLY A 167 -10.30 3.67 -11.07
C GLY A 167 -10.28 4.56 -12.32
N TRP A 168 -9.12 4.59 -12.96
CA TRP A 168 -8.93 5.15 -14.30
C TRP A 168 -8.38 4.05 -15.20
N THR A 169 -8.91 3.93 -16.41
CA THR A 169 -8.32 3.12 -17.46
C THR A 169 -7.54 4.04 -18.40
N CYS A 170 -6.27 3.71 -18.63
CA CYS A 170 -5.46 4.34 -19.66
C CYS A 170 -4.95 3.23 -20.58
N ALA A 171 -5.18 3.37 -21.88
CA ALA A 171 -4.59 2.48 -22.87
C ALA A 171 -3.16 2.93 -23.12
N LEU A 172 -2.19 2.05 -22.91
CA LEU A 172 -0.82 2.26 -23.39
C LEU A 172 -0.89 2.26 -24.92
N THR A 173 -0.72 3.42 -25.53
CA THR A 173 -0.61 3.52 -26.99
C THR A 173 0.81 3.07 -27.35
N PRO A 174 0.99 1.99 -28.13
CA PRO A 174 2.32 1.63 -28.60
C PRO A 174 2.90 2.78 -29.43
N MET A 175 4.16 3.12 -29.16
CA MET A 175 4.95 4.06 -29.96
C MET A 175 5.29 3.46 -31.32
#